data_AF-A0AA92EIM3-F1
#
_entry.id   AF-A0AA92EIM3-F1
#
_cell.length_a   1.000
_cell.length_b   1.000
_cell.length_c   1.000
_cell.angle_alpha   90.00
_cell.angle_beta   90.00
_cell.angle_gamma   90.00
#
_symmetry.space_group_name_H-M   'P 1'
#
loop_
_entity.id
_entity.type
_entity.pdbx_description
1 polymer ?
#
loop_
_entity_poly.entity_id
_entity_poly.type
_entity_poly.pdbx_seq_one_letter_code
_entity_poly.pdbx_strand_id
1 'polypeptide(L)'
;MLPLKSDNKDYGEDDSRIPPSKLARYHEDARDNRTIRLNKIQCEIYALEATWRQSRQAPDFGALARIITSKGACAAGNCYEQAILAYDFLRTRLNDASLPIDIVSLERPGDHNFVAIGQSTDGNGQYPKRFSDWHPDAFIVDPWTRIACRATDYPRQWSEKMEKWEARGLRVDDASPLDPGLLDALRDNNKISRRKAFPV
;
A
#
# COMPACT_ATOMS: atom_id res chain seq x y z
N MET A 1 1.80 -9.69 13.27
CA MET A 1 0.46 -10.02 12.71
C MET A 1 0.27 -9.10 11.50
N LEU A 2 0.11 -9.64 10.30
CA LEU A 2 -0.06 -8.82 9.08
C LEU A 2 -1.37 -8.01 9.16
N PRO A 3 -1.43 -6.80 8.57
CA PRO A 3 -2.64 -5.98 8.60
C PRO A 3 -3.85 -6.74 8.03
N LEU A 4 -5.02 -6.51 8.64
CA LEU A 4 -6.28 -7.09 8.19
C LEU A 4 -6.76 -6.38 6.89
N LYS A 5 -7.77 -6.97 6.26
CA LYS A 5 -8.38 -6.58 4.97
C LYS A 5 -8.59 -5.07 4.80
N SER A 6 -8.41 -4.53 3.60
CA SER A 6 -8.45 -3.07 3.34
C SER A 6 -9.83 -2.42 3.50
N ASP A 7 -9.90 -1.16 3.95
CA ASP A 7 -11.16 -0.38 4.06
C ASP A 7 -11.72 0.06 2.70
N ASN A 8 -10.86 0.38 1.73
CA ASN A 8 -11.27 0.69 0.35
C ASN A 8 -11.67 -0.54 -0.50
N LYS A 9 -11.86 -1.70 0.12
CA LYS A 9 -12.31 -2.92 -0.55
C LYS A 9 -13.66 -3.34 0.00
N ASP A 10 -14.67 -3.29 -0.85
CA ASP A 10 -15.94 -3.92 -0.55
C ASP A 10 -15.82 -5.43 -0.81
N TYR A 11 -16.27 -6.23 0.16
CA TYR A 11 -16.23 -7.68 0.08
C TYR A 11 -17.50 -8.32 -0.45
N GLY A 12 -18.53 -7.53 -0.77
CA GLY A 12 -19.83 -8.00 -1.25
C GLY A 12 -20.55 -8.77 -0.15
N GLU A 13 -21.57 -8.17 0.45
CA GLU A 13 -22.33 -8.79 1.55
C GLU A 13 -23.29 -9.87 1.03
N ASP A 14 -22.85 -11.12 1.16
CA ASP A 14 -23.72 -12.26 1.42
C ASP A 14 -23.11 -13.01 2.62
N ASP A 15 -23.61 -12.68 3.82
CA ASP A 15 -23.12 -13.24 5.09
C ASP A 15 -23.16 -14.77 5.10
N SER A 16 -24.01 -15.39 4.28
CA SER A 16 -24.10 -16.85 4.15
C SER A 16 -22.83 -17.49 3.55
N ARG A 17 -21.98 -16.70 2.88
CA ARG A 17 -20.71 -17.13 2.27
C ARG A 17 -19.48 -16.85 3.14
N ILE A 18 -19.67 -16.21 4.28
CA ILE A 18 -18.60 -15.88 5.21
C ILE A 18 -18.39 -17.08 6.15
N PRO A 19 -17.18 -17.66 6.24
CA PRO A 19 -16.91 -18.72 7.19
C PRO A 19 -17.29 -18.27 8.61
N PRO A 20 -17.99 -19.09 9.43
CA PRO A 20 -18.44 -18.68 10.77
C PRO A 20 -17.32 -18.15 11.67
N SER A 21 -16.10 -18.67 11.49
CA SER A 21 -14.88 -18.21 12.17
C SER A 21 -14.47 -16.76 11.85
N LYS A 22 -15.10 -16.13 10.86
CA LYS A 22 -14.83 -14.77 10.42
C LYS A 22 -16.01 -13.83 10.65
N LEU A 23 -17.23 -14.31 10.94
CA LEU A 23 -18.45 -13.50 11.04
C LEU A 23 -18.30 -12.30 12.00
N ALA A 24 -17.76 -12.53 13.21
CA ALA A 24 -17.45 -11.49 14.19
C ALA A 24 -16.60 -10.31 13.64
N ARG A 25 -15.83 -10.54 12.57
CA ARG A 25 -14.99 -9.52 11.91
C ARG A 25 -15.71 -8.74 10.81
N TYR A 26 -16.89 -9.20 10.40
CA TYR A 26 -17.70 -8.62 9.32
C TYR A 26 -18.92 -7.83 9.83
N HIS A 27 -19.28 -7.96 11.11
CA HIS A 27 -20.36 -7.14 11.68
C HIS A 27 -20.04 -5.63 11.63
N GLU A 28 -21.08 -4.85 11.38
CA GLU A 28 -21.10 -3.40 11.22
C GLU A 28 -20.37 -2.66 12.37
N ASP A 29 -20.60 -3.05 13.63
CA ASP A 29 -19.90 -2.47 14.79
C ASP A 29 -18.37 -2.65 14.74
N ALA A 30 -17.88 -3.77 14.20
CA ALA A 30 -16.45 -4.01 14.03
C ALA A 30 -15.87 -3.19 12.87
N ARG A 31 -16.68 -2.93 11.83
CA ARG A 31 -16.36 -2.04 10.71
C ARG A 31 -16.29 -0.59 11.17
N ASP A 32 -17.28 -0.09 11.90
CA ASP A 32 -17.32 1.29 12.40
C ASP A 32 -16.17 1.59 13.36
N ASN A 33 -15.90 0.68 14.30
CA ASN A 33 -14.75 0.81 15.20
C ASN A 33 -13.40 0.77 14.48
N ARG A 34 -13.33 0.14 13.30
CA ARG A 34 -12.13 0.13 12.46
C ARG A 34 -12.02 1.42 11.67
N THR A 35 -13.09 1.90 11.06
CA THR A 35 -13.13 3.18 10.34
C THR A 35 -12.73 4.33 11.26
N ILE A 36 -13.23 4.37 12.50
CA ILE A 36 -12.82 5.37 13.49
C ILE A 36 -11.31 5.32 13.77
N ARG A 37 -10.74 4.11 13.90
CA ARG A 37 -9.29 3.94 14.11
C ARG A 37 -8.48 4.34 12.89
N LEU A 38 -8.92 3.97 11.69
CA LEU A 38 -8.29 4.37 10.44
C LEU A 38 -8.28 5.90 10.31
N ASN A 39 -9.42 6.56 10.55
CA ASN A 39 -9.51 8.02 10.47
C ASN A 39 -8.52 8.70 11.43
N LYS A 40 -8.40 8.19 12.66
CA LYS A 40 -7.40 8.69 13.64
C LYS A 40 -5.96 8.48 13.16
N ILE A 41 -5.65 7.30 12.59
CA ILE A 41 -4.34 7.02 11.99
C ILE A 41 -4.05 8.04 10.88
N GLN A 42 -4.98 8.23 9.95
CA GLN A 42 -4.81 9.13 8.81
C GLN A 42 -4.64 10.59 9.24
N CYS A 43 -5.44 11.08 10.19
CA CYS A 43 -5.27 12.42 10.74
C CYS A 43 -3.86 12.63 11.31
N GLU A 44 -3.34 11.68 12.09
CA GLU A 44 -1.99 11.80 12.67
C GLU A 44 -0.87 11.66 11.64
N ILE A 45 -1.02 10.75 10.67
CA ILE A 45 -0.09 10.63 9.53
C ILE A 45 -0.04 11.94 8.76
N TYR A 46 -1.20 12.50 8.37
CA TYR A 46 -1.25 13.75 7.60
C TYR A 46 -0.73 14.94 8.38
N ALA A 47 -0.99 15.01 9.70
CA ALA A 47 -0.44 16.05 10.55
C ALA A 47 1.10 16.00 10.59
N LEU A 48 1.68 14.81 10.80
CA LEU A 48 3.14 14.65 10.86
C LEU A 48 3.79 14.91 9.50
N GLU A 49 3.19 14.42 8.42
CA GLU A 49 3.63 14.72 7.06
C GLU A 49 3.58 16.23 6.77
N ALA A 50 2.53 16.93 7.20
CA ALA A 50 2.44 18.38 7.03
C ALA A 50 3.58 19.10 7.77
N THR A 51 3.93 18.66 8.98
CA THR A 51 5.10 19.18 9.71
C THR A 51 6.39 18.97 8.93
N TRP A 52 6.61 17.77 8.36
CA TRP A 52 7.79 17.52 7.52
C TRP A 52 7.84 18.38 6.27
N ARG A 53 6.71 18.58 5.57
CA ARG A 53 6.64 19.50 4.41
C ARG A 53 7.00 20.93 4.81
N GLN A 54 6.43 21.42 5.91
CA GLN A 54 6.68 22.78 6.39
C GLN A 54 8.14 23.00 6.81
N SER A 55 8.74 22.00 7.44
CA SER A 55 10.12 22.04 7.96
C SER A 55 11.18 21.53 6.98
N ARG A 56 10.77 21.10 5.77
CA ARG A 56 11.64 20.51 4.74
C ARG A 56 12.45 19.32 5.28
N GLN A 57 11.84 18.56 6.18
CA GLN A 57 12.43 17.35 6.77
C GLN A 57 12.16 16.14 5.87
N ALA A 58 13.15 15.25 5.77
CA ALA A 58 12.96 13.95 5.14
C ALA A 58 11.95 13.12 5.96
N PRO A 59 11.07 12.34 5.30
CA PRO A 59 10.07 11.57 6.02
C PRO A 59 10.70 10.41 6.82
N ASP A 60 10.25 10.27 8.06
CA ASP A 60 10.52 9.12 8.94
C ASP A 60 9.33 8.16 8.89
N PHE A 61 9.35 7.22 7.95
CA PHE A 61 8.31 6.19 7.86
C PHE A 61 8.24 5.29 9.10
N GLY A 62 9.31 5.18 9.89
CA GLY A 62 9.27 4.47 11.18
C GLY A 62 8.41 5.19 12.21
N ALA A 63 8.41 6.53 12.21
CA ALA A 63 7.47 7.32 13.02
C ALA A 63 6.01 7.06 12.63
N LEU A 64 5.71 6.99 11.32
CA LEU A 64 4.37 6.64 10.85
C LEU A 64 3.99 5.20 11.26
N ALA A 65 4.92 4.25 11.17
CA ALA A 65 4.69 2.87 11.60
C ALA A 65 4.37 2.79 13.10
N ARG A 66 5.01 3.60 13.95
CA ARG A 66 4.68 3.71 15.39
C ARG A 66 3.28 4.28 15.62
N ILE A 67 2.87 5.31 14.86
CA ILE A 67 1.50 5.86 14.90
C ILE A 67 0.48 4.76 14.61
N ILE A 68 0.68 4.01 13.51
CA ILE A 68 -0.23 2.92 13.10
C ILE A 68 -0.25 1.82 14.17
N THR A 69 0.92 1.38 14.63
CA THR A 69 1.04 0.27 15.58
C THR A 69 0.44 0.60 16.94
N SER A 70 0.56 1.84 17.42
CA SER A 70 -0.07 2.30 18.68
C SER A 70 -1.59 2.19 18.70
N LYS A 71 -2.23 2.21 17.51
CA LYS A 71 -3.69 2.06 17.33
C LYS A 71 -4.09 0.64 16.93
N GLY A 72 -3.11 -0.26 16.87
CA GLY A 72 -3.21 -1.64 16.41
C GLY A 72 -2.93 -1.75 14.91
N ALA A 73 -1.91 -2.53 14.53
CA ALA A 73 -1.52 -2.72 13.13
C ALA A 73 -2.65 -3.24 12.21
N CYS A 74 -3.67 -3.91 12.78
CA CYS A 74 -4.85 -4.34 12.04
C CYS A 74 -5.77 -3.19 11.57
N ALA A 75 -5.60 -1.99 12.13
CA ALA A 75 -6.28 -0.78 11.73
C ALA A 75 -5.64 -0.09 10.52
N ALA A 76 -4.50 -0.58 10.01
CA ALA A 76 -3.98 -0.15 8.71
C ALA A 76 -5.00 -0.52 7.62
N GLY A 77 -5.64 0.51 7.09
CA GLY A 77 -6.80 0.42 6.22
C GLY A 77 -6.38 0.30 4.77
N ASN A 78 -5.60 1.23 4.25
CA ASN A 78 -5.38 1.38 2.82
C ASN A 78 -3.95 1.01 2.40
N CYS A 79 -3.66 1.14 1.10
CA CYS A 79 -2.38 0.77 0.52
C CYS A 79 -1.21 1.51 1.18
N TYR A 80 -1.38 2.78 1.55
CA TYR A 80 -0.30 3.57 2.13
C TYR A 80 0.04 3.15 3.57
N GLU A 81 -0.94 2.97 4.47
CA GLU A 81 -0.65 2.52 5.84
C GLU A 81 -0.05 1.10 5.85
N GLN A 82 -0.51 0.24 4.94
CA GLN A 82 0.04 -1.10 4.80
C GLN A 82 1.48 -1.08 4.24
N ALA A 83 1.77 -0.21 3.27
CA ALA A 83 3.13 -0.03 2.75
C ALA A 83 4.09 0.53 3.82
N ILE A 84 3.63 1.46 4.68
CA ILE A 84 4.42 1.97 5.82
C ILE A 84 4.82 0.83 6.77
N LEU A 85 3.87 -0.02 7.17
CA LEU A 85 4.15 -1.15 8.05
C LEU A 85 5.11 -2.16 7.40
N ALA A 86 4.94 -2.44 6.11
CA ALA A 86 5.84 -3.34 5.38
C ALA A 86 7.25 -2.76 5.24
N TYR A 87 7.36 -1.47 4.94
CA TYR A 87 8.63 -0.76 4.87
C TYR A 87 9.39 -0.85 6.20
N ASP A 88 8.73 -0.53 7.32
CA ASP A 88 9.32 -0.55 8.66
C ASP A 88 9.79 -1.96 9.05
N PHE A 89 8.95 -2.97 8.76
CA PHE A 89 9.30 -4.37 8.96
C PHE A 89 10.53 -4.78 8.13
N LEU A 90 10.54 -4.48 6.83
CA LEU A 90 11.63 -4.85 5.92
C LEU A 90 12.95 -4.18 6.32
N ARG A 91 12.93 -2.88 6.65
CA ARG A 91 14.11 -2.15 7.11
C ARG A 91 14.68 -2.72 8.39
N THR A 92 13.82 -3.09 9.34
CA THR A 92 14.25 -3.70 10.61
C THR A 92 14.85 -5.10 10.40
N ARG A 93 14.40 -5.84 9.38
CA ARG A 93 14.80 -7.24 9.15
C ARG A 93 15.99 -7.42 8.22
N LEU A 94 16.09 -6.63 7.15
CA LEU A 94 17.11 -6.82 6.13
C LEU A 94 18.45 -6.18 6.52
N ASN A 95 18.47 -5.26 7.49
CA ASN A 95 19.64 -4.62 8.13
C ASN A 95 20.85 -4.31 7.23
N ASP A 96 20.63 -4.13 5.93
CA ASP A 96 21.60 -3.72 4.94
C ASP A 96 21.26 -2.27 4.55
N ALA A 97 22.10 -1.33 4.98
CA ALA A 97 21.92 0.08 4.70
C ALA A 97 22.12 0.41 3.21
N SER A 98 22.86 -0.43 2.48
CA SER A 98 23.13 -0.24 1.06
C SER A 98 21.99 -0.71 0.16
N LEU A 99 21.13 -1.60 0.66
CA LEU A 99 19.98 -2.10 -0.08
C LEU A 99 18.91 -0.99 -0.20
N PRO A 100 18.58 -0.53 -1.43
CA PRO A 100 17.51 0.44 -1.61
C PRO A 100 16.18 -0.20 -1.20
N ILE A 101 15.53 0.37 -0.20
CA ILE A 101 14.16 0.02 0.19
C ILE A 101 13.40 1.33 0.33
N ASP A 102 12.23 1.41 -0.30
CA ASP A 102 11.43 2.62 -0.34
C ASP A 102 9.94 2.34 -0.57
N ILE A 103 9.09 3.29 -0.21
CA ILE A 103 7.67 3.27 -0.53
C ILE A 103 7.48 4.00 -1.87
N VAL A 104 6.91 3.30 -2.83
CA VAL A 104 6.61 3.80 -4.17
C VAL A 104 5.14 4.20 -4.24
N SER A 105 4.87 5.38 -4.78
CA SER A 105 3.52 5.83 -5.14
C SER A 105 3.35 5.88 -6.65
N LEU A 106 2.16 5.53 -7.13
CA LEU A 106 1.70 5.97 -8.44
C LEU A 106 1.30 7.46 -8.36
N GLU A 107 1.73 8.28 -9.31
CA GLU A 107 1.30 9.69 -9.39
C GLU A 107 -0.18 9.82 -9.74
N ARG A 108 -0.80 10.97 -9.48
CA ARG A 108 -2.17 11.24 -9.92
C ARG A 108 -2.24 11.21 -11.46
N PRO A 109 -3.30 10.65 -12.09
CA PRO A 109 -4.58 10.27 -11.49
C PRO A 109 -4.62 8.88 -10.82
N GLY A 110 -3.53 8.11 -10.85
CA GLY A 110 -3.44 6.86 -10.08
C GLY A 110 -3.41 7.12 -8.57
N ASP A 111 -3.65 6.06 -7.79
CA ASP A 111 -3.56 6.07 -6.34
C ASP A 111 -3.28 4.67 -5.80
N HIS A 112 -2.00 4.28 -5.78
CA HIS A 112 -1.58 3.04 -5.15
C HIS A 112 -0.18 3.17 -4.57
N ASN A 113 0.05 2.50 -3.44
CA ASN A 113 1.31 2.53 -2.72
C ASN A 113 1.78 1.10 -2.42
N PHE A 114 3.05 0.84 -2.65
CA PHE A 114 3.71 -0.45 -2.39
C PHE A 114 5.17 -0.22 -2.03
N VAL A 115 5.86 -1.26 -1.55
CA VAL A 115 7.29 -1.18 -1.19
C VAL A 115 8.12 -1.77 -2.33
N ALA A 116 9.19 -1.07 -2.72
CA ALA A 116 10.22 -1.58 -3.61
C ALA A 116 11.49 -1.93 -2.82
N ILE A 117 12.17 -2.99 -3.22
CA ILE A 117 13.46 -3.44 -2.69
C ILE A 117 14.41 -3.60 -3.88
N GLY A 118 15.66 -3.12 -3.77
CA GLY A 118 16.68 -3.32 -4.79
C GLY A 118 16.55 -2.43 -6.03
N GLN A 119 15.63 -1.46 -6.04
CA GLN A 119 15.47 -0.49 -7.12
C GLN A 119 15.78 0.92 -6.62
N SER A 120 16.74 1.59 -7.26
CA SER A 120 17.02 3.01 -7.03
C SER A 120 16.17 3.90 -7.95
N THR A 121 15.91 5.13 -7.50
CA THR A 121 15.33 6.19 -8.35
C THR A 121 16.41 6.92 -9.13
N ASP A 122 15.99 7.74 -10.09
CA ASP A 122 16.84 8.80 -10.64
C ASP A 122 17.07 9.94 -9.62
N GLY A 123 17.85 10.96 -10.01
CA GLY A 123 18.12 12.14 -9.17
C GLY A 123 16.89 12.99 -8.85
N ASN A 124 15.77 12.74 -9.54
CA ASN A 124 14.48 13.37 -9.30
C ASN A 124 13.54 12.46 -8.51
N GLY A 125 13.99 11.35 -7.91
CA GLY A 125 13.12 10.46 -7.15
C GLY A 125 12.08 9.72 -8.00
N GLN A 126 12.28 9.63 -9.32
CA GLN A 126 11.42 8.87 -10.23
C GLN A 126 11.99 7.47 -10.44
N TYR A 127 11.08 6.49 -10.51
CA TYR A 127 11.39 5.13 -10.91
C TYR A 127 11.20 4.96 -12.43
N PRO A 128 11.86 3.96 -13.06
CA PRO A 128 11.55 3.60 -14.43
C PRO A 128 10.05 3.30 -14.56
N LYS A 129 9.44 3.82 -15.63
CA LYS A 129 7.99 3.77 -15.79
C LYS A 129 7.47 2.35 -15.91
N ARG A 130 8.15 1.50 -16.68
CA ARG A 130 7.80 0.09 -16.85
C ARG A 130 8.59 -0.76 -15.87
N PHE A 131 7.93 -1.72 -15.23
CA PHE A 131 8.59 -2.66 -14.33
C PHE A 131 9.60 -3.59 -15.04
N SER A 132 9.51 -3.73 -16.37
CA SER A 132 10.52 -4.42 -17.19
C SER A 132 11.88 -3.74 -17.19
N ASP A 133 11.90 -2.43 -16.93
CA ASP A 133 13.09 -1.58 -16.99
C ASP A 133 13.73 -1.43 -15.58
N TRP A 134 13.16 -2.11 -14.60
CA TRP A 134 13.69 -2.15 -13.23
C TRP A 134 14.88 -3.12 -13.16
N HIS A 135 15.73 -2.92 -12.16
CA HIS A 135 16.86 -3.79 -11.88
C HIS A 135 16.39 -5.25 -11.79
N PRO A 136 17.13 -6.23 -12.36
CA PRO A 136 16.71 -7.64 -12.38
C PRO A 136 16.43 -8.24 -10.99
N ASP A 137 17.16 -7.77 -9.97
CA ASP A 137 17.00 -8.18 -8.58
C ASP A 137 16.02 -7.30 -7.78
N ALA A 138 15.27 -6.41 -8.45
CA ALA A 138 14.27 -5.60 -7.78
C ALA A 138 13.05 -6.45 -7.42
N PHE A 139 12.55 -6.25 -6.20
CA PHE A 139 11.34 -6.89 -5.68
C PHE A 139 10.29 -5.85 -5.32
N ILE A 140 9.03 -6.23 -5.53
CA ILE A 140 7.86 -5.49 -5.05
C ILE A 140 7.25 -6.26 -3.90
N VAL A 141 6.91 -5.54 -2.83
CA VAL A 141 6.10 -6.01 -1.72
C VAL A 141 4.88 -5.11 -1.63
N ASP A 142 3.73 -5.66 -2.01
CA ASP A 142 2.43 -5.01 -1.90
C ASP A 142 1.54 -5.79 -0.92
N PRO A 143 1.48 -5.37 0.36
CA PRO A 143 0.67 -6.04 1.36
C PRO A 143 -0.83 -5.87 1.11
N TRP A 144 -1.25 -4.80 0.42
CA TRP A 144 -2.65 -4.51 0.13
C TRP A 144 -3.20 -5.57 -0.82
N THR A 145 -2.50 -5.88 -1.91
CA THR A 145 -2.85 -7.03 -2.77
C THR A 145 -2.37 -8.37 -2.22
N ARG A 146 -1.46 -8.38 -1.24
CA ARG A 146 -0.74 -9.56 -0.76
C ARG A 146 0.13 -10.18 -1.85
N ILE A 147 0.80 -9.34 -2.64
CA ILE A 147 1.76 -9.76 -3.65
C ILE A 147 3.17 -9.46 -3.13
N ALA A 148 4.06 -10.44 -3.29
CA ALA A 148 5.49 -10.25 -3.10
C ALA A 148 6.21 -11.00 -4.23
N CYS A 149 6.86 -10.28 -5.13
CA CYS A 149 7.44 -10.86 -6.33
C CYS A 149 8.56 -10.00 -6.90
N ARG A 150 9.28 -10.51 -7.90
CA ARG A 150 10.17 -9.66 -8.71
C ARG A 150 9.38 -8.56 -9.38
N ALA A 151 10.01 -7.40 -9.58
CA ALA A 151 9.37 -6.25 -10.22
C ALA A 151 8.79 -6.61 -11.59
N THR A 152 9.53 -7.36 -12.41
CA THR A 152 9.11 -7.80 -13.75
C THR A 152 7.83 -8.64 -13.75
N ASP A 153 7.57 -9.40 -12.68
CA ASP A 153 6.38 -10.26 -12.54
C ASP A 153 5.15 -9.52 -12.02
N TYR A 154 5.36 -8.34 -11.44
CA TYR A 154 4.32 -7.63 -10.68
C TYR A 154 3.09 -7.25 -11.52
N PRO A 155 3.21 -6.73 -12.76
CA PRO A 155 2.04 -6.44 -13.59
C PRO A 155 1.15 -7.67 -13.82
N ARG A 156 1.75 -8.83 -14.11
CA ARG A 156 1.00 -10.06 -14.33
C ARG A 156 0.31 -10.52 -13.05
N GLN A 157 1.02 -10.55 -11.92
CA GLN A 157 0.43 -10.99 -10.65
C GLN A 157 -0.66 -10.03 -10.15
N TRP A 158 -0.54 -8.73 -10.44
CA TRP A 158 -1.58 -7.76 -10.18
C TRP A 158 -2.85 -8.06 -10.98
N SER A 159 -2.73 -8.23 -12.30
CA SER A 159 -3.88 -8.55 -13.15
C SER A 159 -4.57 -9.83 -12.70
N GLU A 160 -3.81 -10.91 -12.44
CA GLU A 160 -4.35 -12.16 -11.89
C GLU A 160 -5.04 -11.96 -10.52
N LYS A 161 -4.56 -10.99 -9.72
CA LYS A 161 -5.19 -10.67 -8.45
C LYS A 161 -6.52 -9.95 -8.64
N MET A 162 -6.58 -9.00 -9.58
CA MET A 162 -7.79 -8.26 -9.90
C MET A 162 -8.86 -9.15 -10.50
N GLU A 163 -8.50 -10.08 -11.39
CA GLU A 163 -9.40 -11.12 -11.91
C GLU A 163 -9.98 -11.99 -10.80
N LYS A 164 -9.14 -12.44 -9.86
CA LYS A 164 -9.59 -13.20 -8.68
C LYS A 164 -10.50 -12.40 -7.76
N TRP A 165 -10.35 -11.07 -7.73
CA TRP A 165 -11.21 -10.19 -6.94
C TRP A 165 -12.56 -9.98 -7.64
N GLU A 166 -12.58 -9.74 -8.95
CA GLU A 166 -13.80 -9.64 -9.74
C GLU A 166 -14.63 -10.93 -9.65
N ALA A 167 -14.00 -12.09 -9.84
CA ALA A 167 -14.67 -13.39 -9.75
C ALA A 167 -15.29 -13.66 -8.37
N ARG A 168 -14.87 -12.91 -7.34
CA ARG A 168 -15.38 -12.98 -5.97
C ARG A 168 -16.36 -11.85 -5.63
N GLY A 169 -16.68 -10.98 -6.58
CA GLY A 169 -17.55 -9.82 -6.39
C GLY A 169 -16.93 -8.70 -5.54
N LEU A 170 -15.60 -8.67 -5.39
CA LEU A 170 -14.92 -7.61 -4.65
C LEU A 170 -14.85 -6.33 -5.48
N ARG A 171 -15.00 -5.18 -4.83
CA ARG A 171 -14.86 -3.86 -5.46
C ARG A 171 -13.72 -3.06 -4.86
N VAL A 172 -13.16 -2.14 -5.63
CA VAL A 172 -12.15 -1.16 -5.20
C VAL A 172 -12.78 0.21 -5.36
N ASP A 173 -13.03 0.90 -4.26
CA ASP A 173 -13.76 2.19 -4.26
C ASP A 173 -15.05 2.12 -5.10
N ASP A 174 -15.86 1.09 -4.85
CA ASP A 174 -17.11 0.76 -5.55
C ASP A 174 -16.98 0.43 -7.07
N ALA A 175 -15.78 0.52 -7.63
CA ALA A 175 -15.50 0.15 -9.02
C ALA A 175 -15.07 -1.32 -9.17
N SER A 176 -15.19 -1.84 -10.39
CA SER A 176 -14.61 -3.15 -10.73
C SER A 176 -13.09 -3.10 -10.60
N PRO A 177 -12.45 -4.08 -9.96
CA PRO A 177 -10.99 -4.24 -10.00
C PRO A 177 -10.44 -4.48 -11.41
N LEU A 178 -11.29 -4.82 -12.40
CA LEU A 178 -10.92 -4.93 -13.80
C LEU A 178 -11.13 -3.64 -14.60
N ASP A 179 -11.47 -2.53 -13.93
CA ASP A 179 -11.53 -1.23 -14.59
C ASP A 179 -10.21 -0.94 -15.31
N PRO A 180 -10.24 -0.62 -16.62
CA PRO A 180 -9.03 -0.36 -17.38
C PRO A 180 -8.19 0.77 -16.80
N GLY A 181 -8.82 1.79 -16.20
CA GLY A 181 -8.11 2.88 -15.54
C GLY A 181 -7.26 2.39 -14.37
N LEU A 182 -7.74 1.44 -13.56
CA LEU A 182 -6.98 0.83 -12.47
C LEU A 182 -5.80 -0.02 -12.99
N LEU A 183 -6.04 -0.84 -14.01
CA LEU A 183 -5.03 -1.72 -14.59
C LEU A 183 -3.94 -0.93 -15.33
N ASP A 184 -4.35 0.05 -16.12
CA ASP A 184 -3.47 0.94 -16.87
C ASP A 184 -2.71 1.88 -15.94
N ALA A 185 -3.31 2.33 -14.83
CA ALA A 185 -2.59 3.11 -13.83
C ALA A 185 -1.37 2.37 -13.27
N LEU A 186 -1.45 1.06 -13.00
CA LEU A 186 -0.27 0.34 -12.54
C LEU A 186 0.82 0.27 -13.62
N ARG A 187 0.42 -0.04 -14.86
CA ARG A 187 1.33 -0.26 -15.99
C ARG A 187 1.98 1.03 -16.47
N ASP A 188 1.17 2.06 -16.69
CA ASP A 188 1.49 3.23 -17.49
C ASP A 188 1.55 4.53 -16.69
N ASN A 189 1.42 4.48 -15.37
CA ASN A 189 1.58 5.67 -14.54
C ASN A 189 3.04 5.84 -14.08
N ASN A 190 3.39 7.10 -13.84
CA ASN A 190 4.65 7.48 -13.23
C ASN A 190 4.70 6.90 -11.81
N LYS A 191 5.90 6.44 -11.45
CA LYS A 191 6.20 5.83 -10.17
C LYS A 191 7.21 6.73 -9.48
N ILE A 192 6.87 7.22 -8.29
CA ILE A 192 7.72 8.13 -7.54
C ILE A 192 8.03 7.60 -6.16
N SER A 193 9.19 7.97 -5.64
CA SER A 193 9.49 7.78 -4.23
C SER A 193 8.56 8.63 -3.38
N ARG A 194 7.97 8.04 -2.35
CA ARG A 194 7.24 8.80 -1.32
C ARG A 194 8.13 9.79 -0.59
N ARG A 195 9.45 9.58 -0.57
CA ARG A 195 10.41 10.52 0.01
C ARG A 195 10.44 11.85 -0.75
N LYS A 196 10.25 11.81 -2.07
CA LYS A 196 10.23 13.00 -2.93
C LYS A 196 8.98 13.88 -2.76
N ALA A 197 7.90 13.35 -2.16
CA ALA A 197 6.72 14.15 -1.84
C ALA A 197 6.99 15.24 -0.77
N PHE A 198 8.21 15.28 -0.22
CA PHE A 198 8.69 16.21 0.78
C PHE A 198 10.02 16.83 0.29
N PRO A 199 9.99 17.78 -0.66
CA PRO A 199 11.22 18.39 -1.16
C PRO A 199 11.97 19.10 -0.02
N VAL A 200 13.24 18.73 0.13
CA VAL A 200 14.23 19.43 0.99
C VAL A 200 14.62 20.76 0.37
#